data_AF-A0ABD5WKV9-F1
#
_entry.id   AF-A0ABD5WKV9-F1
#
_cell.length_a   1.000
_cell.length_b   1.000
_cell.length_c   1.000
_cell.angle_alpha   90.00
_cell.angle_beta   90.00
_cell.angle_gamma   90.00
#
_symmetry.space_group_name_H-M   'P 1'
#
loop_
_entity.id
_entity.type
_entity.pdbx_description
1 polymer ?
#
loop_
_entity_poly.entity_id
_entity_poly.type
_entity_poly.pdbx_seq_one_letter_code
_entity_poly.pdbx_strand_id
1 'polypeptide(L)'
;MQKNVGGFDRTVRLILGPVLLVVVLAWLLGAIALELWLAAVALLVGAILTVTGLTQKCPANSLLGMNTFRREGETEDERPAETAR
;
A
#
# COMPACT_ATOMS: atom_id res chain seq x y z
N MET A 1 0.55 11.80 -12.39
CA MET A 1 0.02 10.44 -12.65
C MET A 1 -1.13 10.17 -11.68
N GLN A 2 -2.28 9.70 -12.17
CA GLN A 2 -3.46 9.43 -11.34
C GLN A 2 -3.27 8.17 -10.48
N LYS A 3 -3.70 8.24 -9.22
CA LYS A 3 -3.68 7.15 -8.24
C LYS A 3 -4.79 6.15 -8.57
N ASN A 4 -4.48 4.87 -8.61
CA ASN A 4 -5.38 3.80 -9.06
C ASN A 4 -5.61 2.73 -7.98
N VAL A 5 -5.58 3.06 -6.68
CA VAL A 5 -5.90 2.12 -5.59
C VAL A 5 -6.66 2.84 -4.47
N GLY A 6 -7.73 2.23 -3.98
CA GLY A 6 -8.49 2.68 -2.82
C GLY A 6 -7.66 2.59 -1.53
N GLY A 7 -7.96 3.46 -0.57
CA GLY A 7 -7.15 3.64 0.64
C GLY A 7 -6.91 2.36 1.45
N PHE A 8 -7.88 1.45 1.52
CA PHE A 8 -7.79 0.25 2.36
C PHE A 8 -6.78 -0.79 1.86
N ASP A 9 -6.84 -1.19 0.58
CA ASP A 9 -5.87 -2.13 -0.02
C ASP A 9 -4.44 -1.56 0.05
N ARG A 10 -4.29 -0.24 -0.11
CA ARG A 10 -3.01 0.45 0.08
C ARG A 10 -2.50 0.33 1.52
N THR A 11 -3.34 0.61 2.51
CA THR A 11 -2.95 0.58 3.92
C THR A 11 -2.54 -0.83 4.34
N VAL A 12 -3.28 -1.86 3.91
CA VAL A 12 -2.92 -3.25 4.20
C VAL A 12 -1.55 -3.59 3.63
N ARG A 13 -1.26 -3.25 2.36
CA ARG A 13 0.05 -3.54 1.73
C ARG A 13 1.21 -2.77 2.37
N LEU A 14 0.98 -1.51 2.75
CA LEU A 14 1.96 -0.67 3.44
C LEU A 14 2.20 -1.07 4.89
N ILE A 15 1.30 -1.85 5.51
CA ILE A 15 1.52 -2.40 6.84
C ILE A 15 2.17 -3.79 6.70
N LEU A 16 1.53 -4.69 5.96
CA LEU A 16 1.95 -6.09 5.89
C LEU A 16 3.34 -6.25 5.25
N GLY A 17 3.62 -5.51 4.18
CA GLY A 17 4.91 -5.56 3.47
C GLY A 17 6.09 -5.21 4.38
N PRO A 18 6.11 -4.01 4.99
CA PRO A 18 7.17 -3.62 5.92
C PRO A 18 7.26 -4.53 7.15
N VAL A 19 6.14 -5.02 7.69
CA VAL A 19 6.16 -5.97 8.81
C VAL A 19 6.92 -7.25 8.43
N LEU A 20 6.66 -7.82 7.25
CA LEU A 20 7.41 -8.98 6.75
C LEU A 20 8.91 -8.69 6.63
N LEU A 21 9.28 -7.49 6.16
CA LEU A 21 10.69 -7.09 6.07
C LEU A 21 11.34 -6.96 7.46
N VAL A 22 10.63 -6.45 8.46
CA VAL A 22 11.10 -6.40 9.85
C VAL A 22 11.30 -7.79 10.43
N VAL A 23 10.41 -8.75 10.12
CA VAL A 23 10.58 -10.16 10.53
C VAL A 23 11.85 -10.75 9.93
N VAL A 24 12.11 -10.52 8.63
CA VAL A 24 13.35 -10.98 7.98
C VAL A 24 14.59 -10.32 8.60
N LEU A 25 14.52 -9.04 8.94
CA LEU A 25 15.61 -8.33 9.61
C LEU A 25 15.87 -8.89 11.01
N ALA A 26 14.82 -9.18 11.78
CA ALA A 26 14.94 -9.82 13.09
C ALA A 26 15.59 -11.20 12.98
N TRP A 27 15.25 -11.96 11.95
CA TRP A 27 15.89 -13.25 11.67
C TRP A 27 17.37 -13.10 11.30
N LEU A 28 17.73 -12.16 10.42
CA LEU A 28 19.12 -11.87 10.06
C LEU A 28 19.98 -11.46 11.26
N LEU A 29 19.38 -10.76 12.22
CA LEU A 29 20.02 -10.35 13.47
C LEU A 29 20.06 -11.46 14.54
N GLY A 30 19.52 -12.64 14.23
CA GLY A 30 19.45 -13.76 15.17
C GLY A 30 18.46 -13.57 16.32
N ALA A 31 17.56 -12.60 16.23
CA ALA A 31 16.54 -12.35 17.26
C ALA A 31 15.42 -13.41 17.23
N ILE A 32 15.20 -14.04 16.08
CA ILE A 32 14.25 -15.14 15.90
C ILE A 32 14.85 -16.24 15.03
N ALA A 33 14.43 -17.49 15.25
CA ALA A 33 14.77 -18.62 14.41
C ALA A 33 13.69 -18.82 13.33
N LEU A 34 14.09 -18.81 12.06
CA LEU A 34 13.26 -19.15 10.91
C LEU A 34 14.05 -20.08 9.99
N GLU A 35 13.33 -20.98 9.35
CA GLU A 35 13.84 -21.76 8.23
C GLU A 35 14.20 -20.83 7.07
N LEU A 36 15.32 -21.10 6.38
CA LEU A 36 15.82 -20.26 5.30
C LEU A 36 14.78 -20.05 4.19
N TRP A 37 14.03 -21.10 3.82
CA TRP A 37 13.00 -21.01 2.80
C TRP A 37 11.87 -20.06 3.21
N LEU A 38 11.50 -20.04 4.49
CA LEU A 38 10.44 -19.19 5.01
C LEU A 38 10.89 -17.72 5.07
N ALA A 39 12.14 -17.47 5.47
CA ALA A 39 12.76 -16.14 5.41
C ALA A 39 12.83 -15.62 3.97
N ALA A 40 13.19 -16.47 3.00
CA ALA A 40 13.24 -16.10 1.58
C ALA A 40 11.86 -15.73 1.02
N VAL A 41 10.82 -16.53 1.33
CA VAL A 41 9.44 -16.24 0.94
C VAL A 41 8.96 -14.93 1.58
N ALA A 42 9.21 -14.76 2.89
CA ALA A 42 8.83 -13.54 3.61
C ALA A 42 9.49 -12.30 3.01
N LEU A 43 10.77 -12.39 2.64
CA LEU A 43 11.51 -11.31 1.99
C LEU A 43 10.90 -10.95 0.63
N LEU A 44 10.65 -11.96 -0.21
CA LEU A 44 10.09 -11.76 -1.55
C LEU A 44 8.70 -11.12 -1.47
N VAL A 45 7.80 -11.69 -0.66
CA VAL A 45 6.43 -11.19 -0.49
C VAL A 45 6.44 -9.79 0.14
N GLY A 46 7.23 -9.60 1.20
CA GLY A 46 7.35 -8.32 1.90
C GLY A 46 7.84 -7.20 0.97
N ALA A 47 8.84 -7.47 0.14
CA ALA A 47 9.36 -6.52 -0.84
C ALA A 47 8.30 -6.17 -1.90
N ILE A 48 7.60 -7.17 -2.47
CA ILE A 48 6.56 -6.93 -3.47
C ILE A 48 5.42 -6.09 -2.88
N LEU A 49 4.93 -6.43 -1.68
CA LEU A 49 3.86 -5.67 -1.03
C LEU A 49 4.27 -4.24 -0.70
N THR A 50 5.51 -4.05 -0.22
CA THR A 50 6.04 -2.73 0.11
C THR A 50 6.19 -1.87 -1.14
N VAL A 51 6.84 -2.39 -2.19
CA VAL A 51 7.05 -1.66 -3.45
C VAL A 51 5.72 -1.34 -4.12
N THR A 52 4.78 -2.28 -4.16
CA THR A 52 3.45 -2.06 -4.78
C THR A 52 2.59 -1.09 -3.95
N GLY A 53 2.67 -1.13 -2.62
CA GLY A 53 2.00 -0.20 -1.72
C GLY A 53 2.56 1.23 -1.81
N LEU A 54 3.88 1.38 -1.94
CA LEU A 54 4.57 2.68 -2.06
C LEU A 54 4.35 3.32 -3.43
N THR A 55 4.51 2.54 -4.50
CA THR A 55 4.46 3.07 -5.88
C THR A 55 3.05 3.37 -6.37
N GLN A 56 2.00 2.83 -5.73
CA GLN A 56 0.59 3.01 -6.12
C GLN A 56 0.33 2.67 -7.60
N LYS A 57 1.22 1.86 -8.18
CA LYS A 57 1.23 1.40 -9.56
C LYS A 57 1.11 -0.11 -9.50
N CYS A 58 -0.10 -0.61 -9.32
CA CYS A 58 -0.34 -2.02 -9.57
C CYS A 58 -0.56 -2.19 -11.09
N PRO A 59 0.39 -2.76 -11.87
CA PRO A 59 0.21 -2.95 -13.31
C PRO A 59 -1.01 -3.82 -13.63
N ALA A 60 -1.34 -4.78 -12.75
CA ALA A 60 -2.55 -5.60 -12.86
C ALA A 60 -3.85 -4.75 -12.79
N ASN A 61 -3.87 -3.69 -11.98
CA ASN A 61 -5.04 -2.80 -11.90
C ASN A 61 -5.08 -1.77 -13.05
N SER A 62 -3.95 -1.49 -13.70
CA SER A 62 -3.91 -0.72 -14.95
C SER A 62 -4.50 -1.49 -16.13
N LEU A 63 -4.43 -2.83 -16.11
CA LEU A 63 -5.03 -3.71 -17.12
C LEU A 63 -6.54 -3.90 -16.91
N LEU A 64 -7.03 -3.83 -15.67
CA LEU A 64 -8.45 -4.04 -15.32
C LEU A 64 -9.27 -2.73 -15.29
N GLY A 65 -8.66 -1.55 -15.49
CA GLY A 65 -9.38 -0.28 -15.63
C GLY A 65 -10.12 0.21 -14.37
N MET A 66 -9.95 -0.44 -13.21
CA MET A 66 -10.70 -0.11 -11.99
C MET A 66 -9.99 0.93 -11.13
N ASN A 67 -10.32 2.20 -11.33
CA ASN A 67 -9.95 3.27 -10.40
C ASN A 67 -10.80 3.19 -9.13
N THR A 68 -10.22 2.68 -8.04
CA THR A 68 -10.84 2.67 -6.70
C THR A 68 -10.42 3.85 -5.83
N PHE A 69 -9.79 4.88 -6.43
CA PHE A 69 -9.35 6.07 -5.71
C PHE A 69 -10.57 6.88 -5.22
N ARG A 70 -10.88 6.77 -3.93
CA ARG A 70 -11.67 7.76 -3.21
C ARG A 70 -10.70 8.65 -2.45
N ARG A 71 -10.69 9.94 -2.77
CA ARG A 71 -9.93 10.96 -2.06
C ARG A 71 -10.64 11.21 -0.73
N GLU A 72 -10.22 10.52 0.33
CA GLU A 72 -10.55 10.91 1.71
C GLU A 72 -9.81 12.24 1.95
N GLY A 73 -10.51 13.37 1.89
CA GLY A 73 -9.88 14.68 2.11
C GLY A 73 -10.53 15.90 1.47
N GLU A 74 -11.72 15.81 0.87
CA GLU A 74 -12.56 16.98 0.58
C GLU A 74 -13.95 16.74 1.18
N THR A 75 -13.98 16.69 2.51
CA THR A 75 -15.17 17.13 3.23
C THR A 75 -15.25 18.64 2.98
N GLU A 76 -16.18 19.02 2.11
CA GLU A 76 -16.86 20.31 2.04
C GLU A 76 -16.28 21.42 2.92
N ASP A 77 -15.59 22.41 2.33
CA ASP A 77 -15.91 23.82 2.58
C ASP A 77 -15.29 24.77 1.53
N GLU A 78 -15.59 24.55 0.24
CA GLU A 78 -15.49 25.64 -0.75
C GLU A 78 -16.71 25.53 -1.69
N ARG A 79 -17.85 26.05 -1.24
CA ARG A 79 -18.87 26.59 -2.16
C ARG A 79 -18.72 28.12 -2.19
N PRO A 80 -18.02 28.68 -3.17
CA PRO A 80 -18.04 30.12 -3.39
C PRO A 80 -19.34 30.52 -4.11
N ALA A 81 -20.12 31.35 -3.39
CA ALA A 81 -20.92 32.50 -3.86
C ALA A 81 -22.16 32.32 -4.78
N GLU A 82 -23.07 33.31 -4.61
CA GLU A 82 -24.23 33.73 -5.43
C GLU A 82 -25.57 32.98 -5.26
N THR A 83 -26.76 33.60 -5.21
CA THR A 83 -27.26 34.99 -5.17
C THR A 83 -28.79 34.87 -4.95
N ALA A 84 -29.43 35.74 -4.17
CA ALA A 84 -30.72 36.40 -4.49
C ALA A 84 -31.52 36.88 -3.26
N ARG A 85 -31.62 38.21 -3.17
CA ARG A 85 -32.64 39.08 -2.53
C ARG A 85 -32.69 39.21 -1.01
#